data_AF-A0A8C4I9D7-F1
#
_entry.id   AF-A0A8C4I9D7-F1
#
_cell.length_a   1.000
_cell.length_b   1.000
_cell.length_c   1.000
_cell.angle_alpha   90.00
_cell.angle_beta   90.00
_cell.angle_gamma   90.00
#
_symmetry.space_group_name_H-M   'P 1'
#
loop_
_entity.id
_entity.type
_entity.pdbx_description
1 polymer ?
#
loop_
_entity_poly.entity_id
_entity_poly.type
_entity_poly.pdbx_seq_one_letter_code
_entity_poly.pdbx_strand_id
1 'polypeptide(L)'
;MFQAIWALQLFTGPNHLLERSFLWYVCVCVCVCVCVCVLSCSFGDLLSFTLTAFVELMDHGIVSWDTFSVAFIKKIASYVNKSAMDTAVLQRSLAILESMVLNSQDLYHKVAQEITIGQLIPHLQGILVVNASQTTWNVIRSPTPINDEMAHQLYVLQVLTFNLLEDRMMTKMDPQDQAQRDIIFELRRIAFDVECEPNSGSIEKRKSMYTRDYKKLGFINHVNPAVDFTQIPPGMLALDNMLYFARHHQDAYIRIVLENSSREDKHECPFGRSSIELTKMLCEILKVGELPSENCHDFHPMFFTHDRSFEEFFCICIQLLNKTWKEMRATSEDFNKVMQVVREQIMRALTLKPNSLDQFKSRLQNLSYTEILKIRQSERMNQEDFQSRPILELREKIQPEIMELIKQQRLNRLCEGTCFRKISSRRRQDKFWYCRLSPNHKVLHYGDLEESPQGEVPHDSLQDKLPVADIKAVITGKDCPHMKEKGALKQNKVCVCCFQIVSKILPNVRLMLPYS
;
A
#
# COMPACT_ATOMS: atom_id res chain seq x y z
N MET A 1 31.79 -29.20 -12.66
CA MET A 1 31.38 -30.43 -11.92
C MET A 1 32.55 -31.07 -11.18
N PHE A 2 33.67 -31.41 -11.83
CA PHE A 2 34.87 -31.96 -11.15
C PHE A 2 35.49 -31.03 -10.08
N GLN A 3 35.48 -29.71 -10.27
CA GLN A 3 35.93 -28.75 -9.24
C GLN A 3 34.96 -28.62 -8.05
N ALA A 4 33.65 -28.83 -8.27
CA ALA A 4 32.65 -28.82 -7.19
C ALA A 4 32.74 -30.11 -6.34
N ILE A 5 33.07 -31.24 -6.96
CA ILE A 5 33.34 -32.51 -6.27
C ILE A 5 34.64 -32.42 -5.45
N TRP A 6 35.67 -31.74 -5.97
CA TRP A 6 36.92 -31.52 -5.24
C TRP A 6 36.74 -30.61 -4.02
N ALA A 7 35.86 -29.59 -4.12
CA ALA A 7 35.49 -28.73 -2.99
C ALA A 7 34.67 -29.46 -1.90
N LEU A 8 33.86 -30.45 -2.29
CA LEU A 8 33.11 -31.32 -1.35
C LEU A 8 34.02 -32.31 -0.59
N GLN A 9 35.13 -32.74 -1.17
CA GLN A 9 36.09 -33.62 -0.47
C GLN A 9 36.92 -32.90 0.61
N LEU A 10 37.05 -31.58 0.55
CA LEU A 10 37.66 -30.75 1.60
C LEU A 10 36.74 -30.57 2.83
N PHE A 11 35.46 -30.95 2.73
CA PHE A 11 34.44 -30.74 3.77
C PHE A 11 34.52 -31.75 4.93
N THR A 12 35.31 -32.83 4.82
CA THR A 12 35.41 -33.91 5.81
C THR A 12 36.57 -33.79 6.80
N GLY A 13 37.39 -32.74 6.68
CA GLY A 13 38.51 -32.47 7.60
C GLY A 13 38.07 -31.80 8.91
N PRO A 14 38.59 -32.25 10.08
CA PRO A 14 38.34 -31.59 11.35
C PRO A 14 39.40 -30.51 11.56
N ASN A 15 39.08 -29.24 11.31
CA ASN A 15 39.53 -28.07 12.10
C ASN A 15 39.12 -26.74 11.45
N HIS A 16 38.83 -25.75 12.31
CA HIS A 16 38.58 -24.32 12.05
C HIS A 16 37.30 -23.85 11.31
N LEU A 17 36.33 -23.36 12.09
CA LEU A 17 35.09 -22.68 11.67
C LEU A 17 35.30 -21.42 10.80
N LEU A 18 36.45 -20.75 10.93
CA LEU A 18 36.82 -19.57 10.13
C LEU A 18 37.18 -19.94 8.67
N GLU A 19 37.88 -21.05 8.45
CA GLU A 19 38.19 -21.56 7.11
C GLU A 19 36.95 -22.08 6.40
N ARG A 20 35.98 -22.66 7.12
CA ARG A 20 34.69 -23.07 6.54
C ARG A 20 33.87 -21.89 6.01
N SER A 21 33.89 -20.76 6.70
CA SER A 21 33.18 -19.55 6.25
C SER A 21 33.86 -18.92 5.02
N PHE A 22 35.20 -18.92 4.99
CA PHE A 22 35.99 -18.45 3.86
C PHE A 22 35.87 -19.38 2.63
N LEU A 23 35.98 -20.70 2.81
CA LEU A 23 35.74 -21.68 1.75
C LEU A 23 34.30 -21.60 1.23
N TRP A 24 33.32 -21.39 2.11
CA TRP A 24 31.93 -21.22 1.70
C TRP A 24 31.75 -19.94 0.89
N TYR A 25 32.38 -18.83 1.29
CA TYR A 25 32.43 -17.59 0.51
C TYR A 25 33.04 -17.79 -0.87
N VAL A 26 34.19 -18.48 -0.94
CA VAL A 26 34.89 -18.79 -2.21
C VAL A 26 34.04 -19.72 -3.08
N CYS A 27 33.43 -20.75 -2.50
CA CYS A 27 32.51 -21.64 -3.22
C CYS A 27 31.32 -20.87 -3.78
N VAL A 28 30.69 -19.98 -3.01
CA VAL A 28 29.57 -19.17 -3.49
C VAL A 28 30.02 -18.26 -4.63
N CYS A 29 31.16 -17.57 -4.51
CA CYS A 29 31.69 -16.72 -5.58
C CYS A 29 32.02 -17.52 -6.85
N VAL A 30 32.66 -18.69 -6.71
CA VAL A 30 32.97 -19.57 -7.84
C VAL A 30 31.69 -20.12 -8.47
N CYS A 31 30.71 -20.52 -7.68
CA CYS A 31 29.41 -20.99 -8.18
C CYS A 31 28.65 -19.89 -8.92
N VAL A 32 28.68 -18.65 -8.44
CA VAL A 32 28.09 -17.49 -9.14
C VAL A 32 28.80 -17.24 -10.47
N CYS A 33 30.15 -17.24 -10.49
CA CYS A 33 30.93 -17.11 -11.73
C CYS A 33 30.64 -18.25 -12.72
N VAL A 34 30.53 -19.49 -12.24
CA VAL A 34 30.16 -20.65 -13.06
C VAL A 34 28.75 -20.49 -13.61
N CYS A 35 27.78 -20.05 -12.81
CA CYS A 35 26.42 -19.78 -13.28
C CYS A 35 26.41 -18.72 -14.38
N VAL A 36 27.12 -17.60 -14.20
CA VAL A 36 27.25 -16.54 -15.22
C VAL A 36 27.88 -17.06 -16.53
N CYS A 37 28.92 -17.90 -16.43
CA CYS A 37 29.54 -18.53 -17.59
C CYS A 37 28.60 -19.52 -18.29
N VAL A 38 27.89 -20.36 -17.53
CA VAL A 38 26.96 -21.37 -18.05
C VAL A 38 25.72 -20.72 -18.66
N LEU A 39 25.25 -19.59 -18.10
CA LEU A 39 24.17 -18.76 -18.63
C LEU A 39 24.44 -18.23 -20.06
N SER A 40 25.70 -18.23 -20.48
CA SER A 40 26.09 -17.84 -21.85
C SER A 40 25.79 -18.92 -22.89
N CYS A 41 25.69 -20.20 -22.49
CA CYS A 41 25.58 -21.37 -23.37
C CYS A 41 24.35 -22.26 -23.13
N SER A 42 23.54 -22.01 -22.09
CA SER A 42 22.39 -22.85 -21.73
C SER A 42 21.09 -22.51 -22.47
N PHE A 43 20.28 -23.54 -22.76
CA PHE A 43 18.93 -23.44 -23.36
C PHE A 43 17.94 -24.36 -22.62
N GLY A 44 16.64 -24.03 -22.63
CA GLY A 44 15.57 -24.87 -22.08
C GLY A 44 15.62 -25.05 -20.56
N ASP A 45 15.28 -26.24 -20.06
CA ASP A 45 15.18 -26.55 -18.62
C ASP A 45 16.49 -26.32 -17.86
N LEU A 46 17.64 -26.58 -18.50
CA LEU A 46 18.97 -26.34 -17.91
C LEU A 46 19.19 -24.85 -17.59
N LEU A 47 18.64 -23.96 -18.42
CA LEU A 47 18.67 -22.52 -18.17
C LEU A 47 17.83 -22.16 -16.94
N SER A 48 16.64 -22.74 -16.79
CA SER A 48 15.76 -22.53 -15.63
C SER A 48 16.41 -22.97 -14.31
N PHE A 49 17.02 -24.16 -14.29
CA PHE A 49 17.74 -24.64 -13.10
C PHE A 49 18.96 -23.78 -12.78
N THR A 50 19.72 -23.36 -13.79
CA THR A 50 20.89 -22.48 -13.59
C THR A 50 20.47 -21.11 -13.05
N LEU A 51 19.38 -20.53 -13.55
CA LEU A 51 18.82 -19.27 -13.05
C LEU A 51 18.30 -19.41 -11.61
N THR A 52 17.67 -20.54 -11.29
CA THR A 52 17.19 -20.82 -9.92
C THR A 52 18.37 -20.90 -8.95
N ALA A 53 19.40 -21.69 -9.28
CA ALA A 53 20.62 -21.77 -8.47
C ALA A 53 21.31 -20.41 -8.34
N PHE A 54 21.34 -19.61 -9.41
CA PHE A 54 21.90 -18.26 -9.37
C PHE A 54 21.12 -17.35 -8.40
N VAL A 55 19.79 -17.36 -8.44
CA VAL A 55 18.95 -16.58 -7.52
C VAL A 55 19.23 -16.99 -6.07
N GLU A 56 19.24 -18.30 -5.77
CA GLU A 56 19.52 -18.80 -4.42
C GLU A 56 20.90 -18.38 -3.91
N LEU A 57 21.92 -18.44 -4.76
CA LEU A 57 23.27 -18.00 -4.42
C LEU A 57 23.33 -16.49 -4.14
N MET A 58 22.63 -15.69 -4.95
CA MET A 58 22.59 -14.24 -4.80
C MET A 58 21.75 -13.77 -3.60
N ASP A 59 20.70 -14.50 -3.25
CA ASP A 59 19.87 -14.21 -2.08
C ASP A 59 20.63 -14.39 -0.77
N HIS A 60 21.76 -15.11 -0.76
CA HIS A 60 22.68 -15.10 0.38
C HIS A 60 23.37 -13.75 0.63
N GLY A 61 23.28 -12.76 -0.28
CA GLY A 61 23.80 -11.40 -0.06
C GLY A 61 25.30 -11.33 0.22
N ILE A 62 26.05 -12.33 -0.21
CA ILE A 62 27.50 -12.47 -0.02
C ILE A 62 28.26 -11.77 -1.15
N VAL A 63 27.72 -11.90 -2.35
CA VAL A 63 28.26 -11.34 -3.58
C VAL A 63 27.51 -10.04 -3.87
N SER A 64 28.25 -8.94 -4.08
CA SER A 64 27.63 -7.68 -4.49
C SER A 64 27.08 -7.80 -5.91
N TRP A 65 25.87 -7.27 -6.13
CA TRP A 65 25.26 -7.16 -7.44
C TRP A 65 26.06 -6.27 -8.41
N ASP A 66 26.91 -5.37 -7.90
CA ASP A 66 27.74 -4.48 -8.72
C ASP A 66 28.87 -5.21 -9.47
N THR A 67 29.13 -6.47 -9.11
CA THR A 67 30.15 -7.31 -9.77
C THR A 67 29.73 -7.80 -11.16
N PHE A 68 28.45 -7.70 -11.50
CA PHE A 68 27.94 -8.19 -12.78
C PHE A 68 28.16 -7.20 -13.92
N SER A 69 28.63 -7.74 -15.05
CA SER A 69 28.89 -6.95 -16.25
C SER A 69 27.58 -6.48 -16.92
N VAL A 70 27.66 -5.38 -17.66
CA VAL A 70 26.54 -4.90 -18.50
C VAL A 70 26.11 -5.96 -19.52
N ALA A 71 27.06 -6.78 -20.01
CA ALA A 71 26.75 -7.89 -20.92
C ALA A 71 25.85 -8.95 -20.26
N PHE A 72 26.05 -9.23 -18.97
CA PHE A 72 25.18 -10.13 -18.20
C PHE A 72 23.77 -9.54 -18.07
N ILE A 73 23.66 -8.27 -17.70
CA ILE A 73 22.36 -7.57 -17.57
C ILE A 73 21.61 -7.61 -18.90
N LYS A 74 22.28 -7.28 -20.01
CA LYS A 74 21.74 -7.39 -21.38
C LYS A 74 21.24 -8.79 -21.71
N LYS A 75 21.96 -9.82 -21.28
CA LYS A 75 21.58 -11.21 -21.52
C LYS A 75 20.31 -11.57 -20.75
N ILE A 76 20.21 -11.24 -19.46
CA ILE A 76 19.00 -11.47 -18.66
C ILE A 76 17.82 -10.67 -19.21
N ALA A 77 18.02 -9.39 -19.54
CA ALA A 77 17.02 -8.55 -20.20
C ALA A 77 16.55 -9.14 -21.54
N SER A 78 17.44 -9.77 -22.31
CA SER A 78 17.07 -10.44 -23.57
C SER A 78 16.12 -11.62 -23.37
N TYR A 79 16.14 -12.28 -22.21
CA TYR A 79 15.19 -13.35 -21.88
C TYR A 79 13.81 -12.78 -21.57
N VAL A 80 13.74 -11.59 -20.98
CA VAL A 80 12.48 -10.86 -20.81
C VAL A 80 11.99 -10.34 -22.17
N ASN A 81 12.86 -9.81 -23.03
CA ASN A 81 12.42 -9.19 -24.28
C ASN A 81 11.93 -10.19 -25.37
N LYS A 82 12.00 -11.51 -25.14
CA LYS A 82 11.55 -12.54 -26.07
C LYS A 82 10.09 -12.94 -25.80
N SER A 83 9.27 -12.93 -26.85
CA SER A 83 7.82 -13.19 -26.78
C SER A 83 7.40 -14.66 -26.57
N ALA A 84 8.34 -15.60 -26.59
CA ALA A 84 8.08 -17.04 -26.48
C ALA A 84 9.16 -17.74 -25.61
N MET A 85 9.38 -17.21 -24.41
CA MET A 85 10.25 -17.87 -23.41
C MET A 85 9.43 -18.72 -22.45
N ASP A 86 10.09 -19.76 -21.93
CA ASP A 86 9.54 -20.58 -20.88
C ASP A 86 9.19 -19.74 -19.64
N THR A 87 8.05 -20.03 -19.01
CA THR A 87 7.50 -19.27 -17.89
C THR A 87 8.44 -19.27 -16.69
N ALA A 88 9.13 -20.38 -16.41
CA ALA A 88 10.06 -20.45 -15.29
C ALA A 88 11.31 -19.60 -15.56
N VAL A 89 11.86 -19.66 -16.78
CA VAL A 89 12.99 -18.80 -17.21
C VAL A 89 12.62 -17.32 -17.12
N LEU A 90 11.43 -16.95 -17.57
CA LEU A 90 10.93 -15.58 -17.52
C LEU A 90 10.78 -15.09 -16.07
N GLN A 91 10.12 -15.87 -15.20
CA GLN A 91 9.91 -15.54 -13.79
C GLN A 91 11.24 -15.36 -13.03
N ARG A 92 12.22 -16.24 -13.26
CA ARG A 92 13.54 -16.15 -12.62
C ARG A 92 14.33 -14.95 -13.15
N SER A 93 14.24 -14.67 -14.45
CA SER A 93 14.89 -13.50 -15.06
C SER A 93 14.33 -12.19 -14.51
N LEU A 94 13.01 -12.07 -14.37
CA LEU A 94 12.36 -10.91 -13.76
C LEU A 94 12.77 -10.73 -12.29
N ALA A 95 12.82 -11.81 -11.51
CA ALA A 95 13.24 -11.77 -10.11
C ALA A 95 14.70 -11.29 -9.95
N ILE A 96 15.60 -11.72 -10.83
CA ILE A 96 16.99 -11.28 -10.86
C ILE A 96 17.08 -9.77 -11.12
N LEU A 97 16.37 -9.29 -12.14
CA LEU A 97 16.37 -7.87 -12.51
C LEU A 97 15.75 -6.99 -11.42
N GLU A 98 14.68 -7.45 -10.80
CA GLU A 98 14.06 -6.77 -9.66
C GLU A 98 15.04 -6.65 -8.49
N SER A 99 15.73 -7.74 -8.14
CA SER A 99 16.77 -7.72 -7.10
C SER A 99 17.95 -6.80 -7.45
N MET A 100 18.37 -6.74 -8.72
CA MET A 100 19.40 -5.78 -9.15
C MET A 100 18.97 -4.34 -8.92
N VAL A 101 17.74 -4.00 -9.34
CA VAL A 101 17.17 -2.65 -9.22
C VAL A 101 17.05 -2.22 -7.75
N LEU A 102 16.66 -3.13 -6.87
CA LEU A 102 16.44 -2.81 -5.45
C LEU A 102 17.74 -2.68 -4.65
N ASN A 103 18.82 -3.31 -5.09
CA ASN A 103 20.10 -3.31 -4.37
C ASN A 103 21.09 -2.22 -4.85
N SER A 104 20.94 -1.69 -6.08
CA SER A 104 21.88 -0.70 -6.62
C SER A 104 21.23 0.28 -7.62
N GLN A 105 21.45 1.57 -7.39
CA GLN A 105 20.92 2.65 -8.23
C GLN A 105 21.59 2.72 -9.61
N ASP A 106 22.88 2.36 -9.69
CA ASP A 106 23.58 2.25 -10.97
C ASP A 106 23.04 1.09 -11.82
N LEU A 107 22.67 -0.02 -11.18
CA LEU A 107 22.03 -1.14 -11.86
C LEU A 107 20.62 -0.78 -12.31
N TYR A 108 19.87 0.03 -11.56
CA TYR A 108 18.56 0.54 -12.00
C TYR A 108 18.65 1.26 -13.33
N HIS A 109 19.58 2.22 -13.48
CA HIS A 109 19.74 2.95 -14.74
C HIS A 109 20.14 2.04 -15.91
N LYS A 110 20.99 1.04 -15.66
CA LYS A 110 21.39 0.05 -16.68
C LYS A 110 20.23 -0.86 -17.09
N VAL A 111 19.43 -1.34 -16.13
CA VAL A 111 18.25 -2.19 -16.42
C VAL A 111 17.18 -1.39 -17.15
N ALA A 112 16.92 -0.14 -16.76
CA ALA A 112 15.94 0.74 -17.40
C ALA A 112 16.28 1.07 -18.87
N GLN A 113 17.57 1.02 -19.26
CA GLN A 113 17.99 1.18 -20.65
C GLN A 113 17.73 -0.08 -21.51
N GLU A 114 17.75 -1.26 -20.91
CA GLU A 114 17.62 -2.54 -21.61
C GLU A 114 16.17 -3.07 -21.67
N ILE A 115 15.32 -2.61 -20.75
CA ILE A 115 13.93 -3.05 -20.64
C ILE A 115 13.03 -1.84 -20.62
N THR A 116 12.17 -1.75 -21.64
CA THR A 116 11.13 -0.73 -21.72
C THR A 116 9.84 -1.22 -21.05
N ILE A 117 9.03 -0.29 -20.55
CA ILE A 117 7.69 -0.59 -20.03
C ILE A 117 6.85 -1.32 -21.09
N GLY A 118 6.99 -0.95 -22.36
CA GLY A 118 6.31 -1.61 -23.48
C GLY A 118 6.65 -3.09 -23.66
N GLN A 119 7.82 -3.54 -23.19
CA GLN A 119 8.23 -4.95 -23.23
C GLN A 119 7.79 -5.74 -21.99
N LEU A 120 7.63 -5.06 -20.84
CA LEU A 120 7.09 -5.66 -19.62
C LEU A 120 5.57 -5.84 -19.69
N ILE A 121 4.89 -4.94 -20.38
CA ILE A 121 3.44 -4.97 -20.56
C ILE A 121 2.97 -6.33 -21.14
N PRO A 122 3.54 -6.88 -22.24
CA PRO A 122 3.20 -8.20 -22.74
C PRO A 122 3.31 -9.37 -21.77
N HIS A 123 4.24 -9.31 -20.80
CA HIS A 123 4.38 -10.35 -19.78
C HIS A 123 3.32 -10.24 -18.69
N LEU A 124 2.83 -9.02 -18.47
CA LEU A 124 1.58 -8.80 -17.75
C LEU A 124 0.38 -9.22 -18.64
N GLN A 125 0.48 -9.12 -19.98
CA GLN A 125 -0.57 -9.46 -20.96
C GLN A 125 -0.72 -10.94 -21.32
N GLY A 126 0.32 -11.77 -21.17
CA GLY A 126 0.19 -13.24 -21.16
C GLY A 126 -0.67 -13.73 -20.00
N ILE A 127 -0.91 -12.83 -19.04
CA ILE A 127 -1.86 -12.89 -17.92
C ILE A 127 -2.92 -11.76 -18.04
N LEU A 128 -3.20 -11.22 -19.24
CA LEU A 128 -4.35 -10.36 -19.66
C LEU A 128 -4.04 -8.94 -20.27
N VAL A 129 -4.71 -8.70 -21.40
CA VAL A 129 -4.86 -7.56 -22.35
C VAL A 129 -4.64 -6.09 -21.87
N VAL A 130 -3.90 -5.35 -22.74
CA VAL A 130 -3.58 -3.91 -23.03
C VAL A 130 -4.18 -2.71 -22.24
N ASN A 131 -3.29 -1.72 -21.98
CA ASN A 131 -3.35 -0.35 -21.38
C ASN A 131 -3.17 -0.22 -19.85
N ALA A 132 -2.21 0.57 -19.36
CA ALA A 132 -1.67 0.56 -17.99
C ALA A 132 -2.69 0.67 -16.83
N SER A 133 -3.83 1.37 -17.00
CA SER A 133 -4.96 1.37 -16.07
C SER A 133 -5.90 0.17 -16.30
N GLN A 134 -6.22 -0.08 -17.58
CA GLN A 134 -7.01 -1.21 -18.03
C GLN A 134 -6.38 -2.58 -17.68
N THR A 135 -5.05 -2.70 -17.63
CA THR A 135 -4.29 -3.94 -17.37
C THR A 135 -4.39 -4.35 -15.92
N THR A 136 -4.19 -3.42 -14.98
CA THR A 136 -4.41 -3.69 -13.55
C THR A 136 -5.88 -3.99 -13.27
N TRP A 137 -6.78 -3.32 -13.97
CA TRP A 137 -8.21 -3.58 -13.81
C TRP A 137 -8.63 -4.94 -14.38
N ASN A 138 -8.02 -5.38 -15.48
CA ASN A 138 -8.23 -6.72 -16.04
C ASN A 138 -7.69 -7.81 -15.11
N VAL A 139 -6.58 -7.58 -14.40
CA VAL A 139 -6.10 -8.47 -13.32
C VAL A 139 -7.11 -8.55 -12.17
N ILE A 140 -7.68 -7.42 -11.76
CA ILE A 140 -8.71 -7.37 -10.70
C ILE A 140 -10.01 -8.08 -11.11
N ARG A 141 -10.33 -8.10 -12.42
CA ARG A 141 -11.49 -8.80 -12.99
C ARG A 141 -11.23 -10.23 -13.47
N SER A 142 -9.99 -10.74 -13.34
CA SER A 142 -9.69 -12.11 -13.73
C SER A 142 -10.59 -13.09 -12.97
N PRO A 143 -11.11 -14.16 -13.61
CA PRO A 143 -11.88 -15.20 -12.93
C PRO A 143 -11.03 -15.99 -11.91
N THR A 144 -9.70 -15.89 -11.98
CA THR A 144 -8.79 -16.50 -11.01
C THR A 144 -8.66 -15.60 -9.76
N PRO A 145 -8.86 -16.12 -8.55
CA PRO A 145 -8.69 -15.34 -7.33
C PRO A 145 -7.26 -14.82 -7.22
N ILE A 146 -7.12 -13.55 -6.86
CA ILE A 146 -5.83 -12.88 -6.63
C ILE A 146 -5.19 -13.52 -5.39
N ASN A 147 -3.95 -14.01 -5.52
CA ASN A 147 -3.20 -14.54 -4.38
C ASN A 147 -2.64 -13.40 -3.51
N ASP A 148 -2.21 -13.71 -2.28
CA ASP A 148 -1.75 -12.70 -1.31
C ASP A 148 -0.53 -11.90 -1.81
N GLU A 149 0.37 -12.54 -2.57
CA GLU A 149 1.54 -11.86 -3.15
C GLU A 149 1.13 -10.83 -4.20
N MET A 150 0.21 -11.16 -5.10
CA MET A 150 -0.32 -10.23 -6.09
C MET A 150 -1.15 -9.12 -5.44
N ALA A 151 -1.95 -9.45 -4.41
CA ALA A 151 -2.70 -8.45 -3.64
C ALA A 151 -1.75 -7.46 -2.94
N HIS A 152 -0.62 -7.94 -2.42
CA HIS A 152 0.43 -7.08 -1.88
C HIS A 152 1.04 -6.17 -2.95
N GLN A 153 1.38 -6.70 -4.13
CA GLN A 153 1.93 -5.90 -5.22
C GLN A 153 0.94 -4.84 -5.72
N LEU A 154 -0.35 -5.16 -5.80
CA LEU A 154 -1.40 -4.19 -6.13
C LEU A 154 -1.53 -3.09 -5.07
N TYR A 155 -1.43 -3.45 -3.79
CA TYR A 155 -1.35 -2.47 -2.70
C TYR A 155 -0.13 -1.56 -2.84
N VAL A 156 1.07 -2.12 -3.05
CA VAL A 156 2.31 -1.36 -3.24
C VAL A 156 2.16 -0.41 -4.42
N LEU A 157 1.67 -0.91 -5.56
CA LEU A 157 1.42 -0.11 -6.75
C LEU A 157 0.45 1.04 -6.48
N GLN A 158 -0.65 0.78 -5.77
CA GLN A 158 -1.62 1.81 -5.41
C GLN A 158 -0.98 2.91 -4.55
N VAL A 159 -0.22 2.54 -3.51
CA VAL A 159 0.48 3.50 -2.65
C VAL A 159 1.48 4.34 -3.44
N LEU A 160 2.29 3.70 -4.29
CA LEU A 160 3.25 4.43 -5.13
C LEU A 160 2.56 5.36 -6.12
N THR A 161 1.43 4.92 -6.71
CA THR A 161 0.63 5.75 -7.63
C THR A 161 0.07 6.97 -6.92
N PHE A 162 -0.42 6.82 -5.70
CA PHE A 162 -0.86 7.95 -4.88
C PHE A 162 0.30 8.88 -4.50
N ASN A 163 1.49 8.35 -4.22
CA ASN A 163 2.66 9.16 -3.87
C ASN A 163 3.16 10.02 -5.04
N LEU A 164 2.80 9.72 -6.29
CA LEU A 164 3.03 10.63 -7.41
C LEU A 164 2.30 11.98 -7.24
N LEU A 165 1.25 12.03 -6.42
CA LEU A 165 0.52 13.25 -6.10
C LEU A 165 1.22 14.08 -5.01
N GLU A 166 2.17 13.49 -4.25
CA GLU A 166 2.82 14.14 -3.11
C GLU A 166 3.58 15.40 -3.52
N ASP A 167 4.29 15.36 -4.66
CA ASP A 167 5.04 16.52 -5.18
C ASP A 167 4.11 17.72 -5.38
N ARG A 168 2.97 17.49 -6.06
CA ARG A 168 1.94 18.53 -6.28
C ARG A 168 1.24 18.93 -4.98
N MET A 169 1.03 17.99 -4.06
CA MET A 169 0.44 18.25 -2.73
C MET A 169 1.32 19.18 -1.87
N MET A 170 2.64 19.06 -2.03
CA MET A 170 3.63 19.81 -1.26
C MET A 170 4.15 21.05 -2.00
N THR A 171 3.78 21.23 -3.27
CA THR A 171 4.09 22.43 -4.05
C THR A 171 3.16 23.57 -3.66
N LYS A 172 3.74 24.66 -3.13
CA LYS A 172 3.01 25.90 -2.89
C LYS A 172 2.80 26.65 -4.20
N MET A 173 1.64 27.29 -4.34
CA MET A 173 1.43 28.25 -5.42
C MET A 173 2.32 29.49 -5.22
N ASP A 174 2.89 30.02 -6.30
CA ASP A 174 3.48 31.36 -6.29
C ASP A 174 2.41 32.40 -6.65
N PRO A 175 2.01 33.29 -5.72
CA PRO A 175 0.97 34.29 -5.99
C PRO A 175 1.39 35.37 -7.00
N GLN A 176 2.66 35.45 -7.37
CA GLN A 176 3.18 36.38 -8.38
C GLN A 176 3.31 35.75 -9.78
N ASP A 177 3.29 34.42 -9.86
CA ASP A 177 3.38 33.71 -11.14
C ASP A 177 2.08 33.86 -11.93
N GLN A 178 2.17 34.55 -13.07
CA GLN A 178 1.01 34.80 -13.92
C GLN A 178 0.40 33.51 -14.48
N ALA A 179 1.21 32.52 -14.87
CA ALA A 179 0.70 31.28 -15.46
C ALA A 179 -0.15 30.48 -14.45
N GLN A 180 0.24 30.49 -13.18
CA GLN A 180 -0.54 29.84 -12.12
C GLN A 180 -1.84 30.62 -11.84
N ARG A 181 -1.78 31.96 -11.86
CA ARG A 181 -2.97 32.81 -11.70
C ARG A 181 -3.95 32.65 -12.85
N ASP A 182 -3.47 32.40 -14.06
CA ASP A 182 -4.31 32.14 -15.25
C ASP A 182 -5.17 30.89 -15.07
N ILE A 183 -4.72 29.89 -14.29
CA ILE A 183 -5.53 28.71 -13.95
C ILE A 183 -6.72 29.10 -13.07
N ILE A 184 -6.53 29.97 -12.08
CA ILE A 184 -7.63 30.47 -11.23
C ILE A 184 -8.57 31.36 -12.06
N PHE A 185 -8.02 32.13 -13.00
CA PHE A 185 -8.82 32.91 -13.93
C PHE A 185 -9.70 32.00 -14.80
N GLU A 186 -9.15 30.88 -15.28
CA GLU A 186 -9.90 29.90 -16.07
C GLU A 186 -11.05 29.26 -15.27
N LEU A 187 -10.85 28.93 -13.99
CA LEU A 187 -11.93 28.48 -13.10
C LEU A 187 -13.08 29.49 -13.04
N ARG A 188 -12.74 30.76 -12.80
CA ARG A 188 -13.72 31.86 -12.78
C ARG A 188 -14.44 31.98 -14.11
N ARG A 189 -13.71 31.92 -15.22
CA ARG A 189 -14.25 32.05 -16.58
C ARG A 189 -15.27 30.95 -16.86
N ILE A 190 -14.93 29.69 -16.55
CA ILE A 190 -15.84 28.55 -16.74
C ILE A 190 -17.12 28.72 -15.91
N ALA A 191 -17.03 29.25 -14.69
CA ALA A 191 -18.19 29.41 -13.80
C ALA A 191 -19.13 30.57 -14.17
N PHE A 192 -18.60 31.71 -14.61
CA PHE A 192 -19.37 32.96 -14.73
C PHE A 192 -19.40 33.60 -16.12
N ASP A 193 -18.41 33.32 -16.99
CA ASP A 193 -18.30 33.98 -18.30
C ASP A 193 -18.99 33.16 -19.41
N VAL A 194 -19.91 32.24 -19.08
CA VAL A 194 -20.75 31.55 -20.08
C VAL A 194 -21.78 32.52 -20.72
N GLU A 195 -22.03 33.69 -20.11
CA GLU A 195 -23.09 34.62 -20.54
C GLU A 195 -22.66 36.09 -20.75
N CYS A 196 -21.37 36.45 -20.64
CA CYS A 196 -20.93 37.86 -20.71
C CYS A 196 -20.29 38.27 -22.05
N GLU A 197 -20.93 39.23 -22.72
CA GLU A 197 -20.41 39.95 -23.90
C GLU A 197 -19.08 40.69 -23.59
N PRO A 198 -18.10 40.73 -24.52
CA PRO A 198 -16.70 40.95 -24.14
C PRO A 198 -16.26 42.39 -23.86
N ASN A 199 -17.11 43.41 -23.91
CA ASN A 199 -16.60 44.80 -23.96
C ASN A 199 -17.51 45.85 -23.32
N SER A 200 -17.05 46.47 -22.22
CA SER A 200 -17.27 47.91 -21.88
C SER A 200 -16.91 48.29 -20.41
N GLY A 201 -15.77 47.86 -19.87
CA GLY A 201 -15.38 48.19 -18.49
C GLY A 201 -13.97 48.77 -18.34
N SER A 202 -13.84 49.89 -17.62
CA SER A 202 -12.56 50.42 -17.11
C SER A 202 -11.82 49.37 -16.26
N ILE A 203 -10.48 49.41 -16.22
CA ILE A 203 -9.62 48.44 -15.51
C ILE A 203 -10.03 48.25 -14.04
N GLU A 204 -10.40 49.32 -13.34
CA GLU A 204 -10.83 49.26 -11.92
C GLU A 204 -12.17 48.53 -11.73
N LYS A 205 -13.16 48.78 -12.59
CA LYS A 205 -14.42 48.04 -12.60
C LYS A 205 -14.20 46.53 -12.82
N ARG A 206 -13.24 46.18 -13.68
CA ARG A 206 -12.88 44.79 -13.98
C ARG A 206 -12.23 44.10 -12.77
N LYS A 207 -11.30 44.78 -12.07
CA LYS A 207 -10.71 44.27 -10.82
C LYS A 207 -11.76 44.06 -9.72
N SER A 208 -12.67 45.03 -9.55
CA SER A 208 -13.76 44.90 -8.57
C SER A 208 -14.71 43.74 -8.89
N MET A 209 -14.99 43.49 -10.18
CA MET A 209 -15.78 42.34 -10.62
C MET A 209 -15.09 41.03 -10.26
N TYR A 210 -13.79 40.90 -10.55
CA TYR A 210 -13.01 39.70 -10.23
C TYR A 210 -13.00 39.40 -8.74
N THR A 211 -12.78 40.39 -7.88
CA THR A 211 -12.83 40.20 -6.42
C THR A 211 -14.20 39.69 -5.96
N ARG A 212 -15.29 40.21 -6.54
CA ARG A 212 -16.65 39.73 -6.24
C ARG A 212 -16.86 38.29 -6.69
N ASP A 213 -16.35 37.93 -7.86
CA ASP A 213 -16.49 36.58 -8.40
C ASP A 213 -15.67 35.56 -7.61
N TYR A 214 -14.45 35.93 -7.16
CA TYR A 214 -13.66 35.08 -6.26
C TYR A 214 -14.30 34.94 -4.88
N LYS A 215 -15.01 35.96 -4.40
CA LYS A 215 -15.88 35.84 -3.22
C LYS A 215 -17.02 34.86 -3.46
N LYS A 216 -17.71 34.96 -4.60
CA LYS A 216 -18.79 34.04 -4.99
C LYS A 216 -18.31 32.59 -5.19
N LEU A 217 -17.07 32.40 -5.65
CA LEU A 217 -16.41 31.09 -5.70
C LEU A 217 -16.06 30.54 -4.31
N GLY A 218 -16.15 31.33 -3.24
CA GLY A 218 -15.89 30.89 -1.88
C GLY A 218 -14.41 30.71 -1.55
N PHE A 219 -13.52 31.47 -2.19
CA PHE A 219 -12.13 31.60 -1.73
C PHE A 219 -12.07 32.37 -0.41
N ILE A 220 -11.06 32.14 0.42
CA ILE A 220 -10.85 32.88 1.66
C ILE A 220 -10.30 34.27 1.34
N ASN A 221 -9.25 34.34 0.50
CA ASN A 221 -8.72 35.60 0.01
C ASN A 221 -9.36 35.99 -1.33
N HIS A 222 -10.41 36.81 -1.27
CA HIS A 222 -11.11 37.24 -2.48
C HIS A 222 -10.31 38.20 -3.37
N VAL A 223 -9.31 38.91 -2.82
CA VAL A 223 -8.48 39.85 -3.58
C VAL A 223 -7.38 39.12 -4.33
N ASN A 224 -6.77 38.12 -3.69
CA ASN A 224 -5.78 37.27 -4.31
C ASN A 224 -5.97 35.80 -3.87
N PRO A 225 -6.82 35.02 -4.58
CA PRO A 225 -7.10 33.63 -4.23
C PRO A 225 -5.87 32.71 -4.33
N ALA A 226 -4.82 33.13 -5.03
CA ALA A 226 -3.57 32.37 -5.10
C ALA A 226 -2.93 32.14 -3.72
N VAL A 227 -3.17 33.04 -2.76
CA VAL A 227 -2.66 32.92 -1.39
C VAL A 227 -3.23 31.67 -0.70
N ASP A 228 -4.45 31.26 -1.01
CA ASP A 228 -5.09 30.10 -0.39
C ASP A 228 -4.35 28.79 -0.73
N PHE A 229 -3.71 28.73 -1.90
CA PHE A 229 -2.92 27.59 -2.38
C PHE A 229 -1.44 27.62 -1.93
N THR A 230 -1.05 28.59 -1.09
CA THR A 230 0.27 28.60 -0.44
C THR A 230 0.33 27.68 0.78
N GLN A 231 -0.83 27.24 1.28
CA GLN A 231 -0.93 26.30 2.39
C GLN A 231 -0.69 24.87 1.88
N ILE A 232 0.18 24.15 2.58
CA ILE A 232 0.48 22.74 2.30
C ILE A 232 0.27 21.89 3.57
N PRO A 233 -0.34 20.70 3.45
CA PRO A 233 -1.13 20.24 2.30
C PRO A 233 -2.42 21.09 2.12
N PRO A 234 -3.03 21.16 0.91
CA PRO A 234 -2.71 20.39 -0.30
C PRO A 234 -1.99 21.17 -1.41
N GLY A 235 -1.65 22.45 -1.20
CA GLY A 235 -0.94 23.27 -2.18
C GLY A 235 -1.61 23.30 -3.55
N MET A 236 -0.80 23.13 -4.60
CA MET A 236 -1.25 23.16 -5.99
C MET A 236 -2.14 21.98 -6.40
N LEU A 237 -2.12 20.86 -5.67
CA LEU A 237 -2.97 19.70 -5.98
C LEU A 237 -4.47 20.04 -5.90
N ALA A 238 -4.87 20.92 -4.97
CA ALA A 238 -6.26 21.37 -4.91
C ALA A 238 -6.65 22.18 -6.14
N LEU A 239 -5.75 23.00 -6.67
CA LEU A 239 -6.00 23.77 -7.88
C LEU A 239 -6.16 22.86 -9.10
N ASP A 240 -5.31 21.83 -9.21
CA ASP A 240 -5.38 20.81 -10.26
C ASP A 240 -6.72 20.06 -10.22
N ASN A 241 -7.17 19.65 -9.02
CA ASN A 241 -8.46 18.99 -8.80
C ASN A 241 -9.65 19.88 -9.19
N MET A 242 -9.63 21.15 -8.78
CA MET A 242 -10.68 22.12 -9.13
C MET A 242 -10.75 22.33 -10.64
N LEU A 243 -9.60 22.49 -11.31
CA LEU A 243 -9.53 22.65 -12.76
C LEU A 243 -10.01 21.40 -13.49
N TYR A 244 -9.62 20.22 -13.01
CA TYR A 244 -10.09 18.96 -13.55
C TYR A 244 -11.62 18.88 -13.49
N PHE A 245 -12.21 19.17 -12.33
CA PHE A 245 -13.67 19.17 -12.15
C PHE A 245 -14.37 20.18 -13.07
N ALA A 246 -13.82 21.39 -13.19
CA ALA A 246 -14.37 22.44 -14.05
C ALA A 246 -14.33 22.06 -15.55
N ARG A 247 -13.30 21.33 -16.00
CA ARG A 247 -13.14 20.95 -17.42
C ARG A 247 -13.85 19.65 -17.81
N HIS A 248 -13.86 18.64 -16.94
CA HIS A 248 -14.40 17.32 -17.26
C HIS A 248 -15.86 17.16 -16.82
N HIS A 249 -16.28 17.86 -15.77
CA HIS A 249 -17.64 17.81 -15.23
C HIS A 249 -18.24 19.22 -15.15
N GLN A 250 -18.11 19.98 -16.24
CA GLN A 250 -18.44 21.41 -16.31
C GLN A 250 -19.84 21.74 -15.80
N ASP A 251 -20.86 20.98 -16.21
CA ASP A 251 -22.25 21.21 -15.77
C ASP A 251 -22.42 21.05 -14.25
N ALA A 252 -21.75 20.07 -13.65
CA ALA A 252 -21.79 19.85 -12.21
C ALA A 252 -21.01 20.94 -11.47
N TYR A 253 -19.87 21.36 -12.01
CA TYR A 253 -19.09 22.47 -11.48
C TYR A 253 -19.87 23.79 -11.47
N ILE A 254 -20.40 24.20 -12.63
CA ILE A 254 -21.20 25.41 -12.78
C ILE A 254 -22.40 25.37 -11.83
N ARG A 255 -23.10 24.23 -11.77
CA ARG A 255 -24.24 24.05 -10.86
C ARG A 255 -23.84 24.28 -9.40
N ILE A 256 -22.76 23.66 -8.91
CA ILE A 256 -22.30 23.83 -7.52
C ILE A 256 -21.93 25.29 -7.24
N VAL A 257 -21.23 25.96 -8.15
CA VAL A 257 -20.80 27.36 -7.96
C VAL A 257 -22.01 28.30 -7.97
N LEU A 258 -22.88 28.19 -8.98
CA LEU A 258 -24.02 29.09 -9.13
C LEU A 258 -25.04 28.91 -7.99
N GLU A 259 -25.38 27.66 -7.63
CA GLU A 259 -26.31 27.36 -6.54
C GLU A 259 -25.87 27.93 -5.19
N ASN A 260 -24.57 28.08 -4.95
CA ASN A 260 -24.05 28.65 -3.71
C ASN A 260 -23.80 30.15 -3.82
N SER A 261 -23.49 30.68 -5.01
CA SER A 261 -23.24 32.11 -5.23
C SER A 261 -24.50 32.98 -5.28
N SER A 262 -25.66 32.39 -5.60
CA SER A 262 -26.95 33.09 -5.69
C SER A 262 -27.72 33.09 -4.37
N ARG A 263 -27.20 32.43 -3.32
CA ARG A 263 -27.83 32.40 -2.01
C ARG A 263 -27.39 33.63 -1.24
N GLU A 264 -28.35 34.43 -0.81
CA GLU A 264 -28.09 35.58 0.07
C GLU A 264 -28.16 35.19 1.56
N ASP A 265 -28.36 33.89 1.86
CA ASP A 265 -28.44 33.35 3.21
C ASP A 265 -27.06 32.90 3.74
N LYS A 266 -26.94 32.70 5.06
CA LYS A 266 -25.70 32.25 5.70
C LYS A 266 -25.33 30.78 5.39
N HIS A 267 -26.03 30.14 4.44
CA HIS A 267 -25.93 28.70 4.15
C HIS A 267 -25.20 28.39 2.84
N GLU A 268 -24.55 29.38 2.22
CA GLU A 268 -23.65 29.20 1.09
C GLU A 268 -22.47 28.28 1.45
N CYS A 269 -22.21 27.27 0.62
CA CYS A 269 -21.02 26.42 0.75
C CYS A 269 -19.86 27.06 -0.03
N PRO A 270 -18.75 27.43 0.63
CA PRO A 270 -17.64 28.12 -0.03
C PRO A 270 -16.83 27.15 -0.89
N PHE A 271 -17.05 27.11 -2.21
CA PHE A 271 -16.44 26.11 -3.09
C PHE A 271 -14.90 26.07 -3.02
N GLY A 272 -14.23 27.22 -3.05
CA GLY A 272 -12.76 27.33 -2.95
C GLY A 272 -12.22 26.73 -1.66
N ARG A 273 -12.70 27.22 -0.51
CA ARG A 273 -12.32 26.71 0.82
C ARG A 273 -12.63 25.21 0.97
N SER A 274 -13.83 24.78 0.55
CA SER A 274 -14.26 23.38 0.61
C SER A 274 -13.39 22.47 -0.25
N SER A 275 -12.97 22.91 -1.44
CA SER A 275 -12.13 22.12 -2.35
C SER A 275 -10.72 21.91 -1.81
N ILE A 276 -10.13 22.95 -1.20
CA ILE A 276 -8.81 22.87 -0.57
C ILE A 276 -8.86 21.92 0.63
N GLU A 277 -9.81 22.11 1.55
CA GLU A 277 -9.91 21.24 2.73
C GLU A 277 -10.27 19.81 2.35
N LEU A 278 -11.12 19.61 1.34
CA LEU A 278 -11.47 18.28 0.84
C LEU A 278 -10.24 17.59 0.26
N THR A 279 -9.47 18.26 -0.60
CA THR A 279 -8.26 17.66 -1.19
C THR A 279 -7.29 17.20 -0.11
N LYS A 280 -7.05 18.03 0.92
CA LYS A 280 -6.25 17.65 2.08
C LYS A 280 -6.79 16.41 2.79
N MET A 281 -8.09 16.39 3.08
CA MET A 281 -8.75 15.25 3.71
C MET A 281 -8.61 13.96 2.89
N LEU A 282 -8.79 14.03 1.57
CA LEU A 282 -8.63 12.87 0.69
C LEU A 282 -7.20 12.34 0.72
N CYS A 283 -6.20 13.24 0.72
CA CYS A 283 -4.80 12.85 0.85
C CYS A 283 -4.51 12.15 2.19
N GLU A 284 -5.12 12.61 3.29
CA GLU A 284 -4.99 11.97 4.61
C GLU A 284 -5.69 10.61 4.68
N ILE A 285 -6.88 10.46 4.07
CA ILE A 285 -7.60 9.18 4.02
C ILE A 285 -6.80 8.15 3.22
N LEU A 286 -6.25 8.56 2.08
CA LEU A 286 -5.49 7.70 1.17
C LEU A 286 -4.01 7.57 1.56
N LYS A 287 -3.56 8.35 2.55
CA LYS A 287 -2.19 8.34 3.09
C LYS A 287 -1.13 8.64 2.02
N VAL A 288 -1.42 9.66 1.20
CA VAL A 288 -0.48 10.17 0.19
C VAL A 288 0.82 10.60 0.86
N GLY A 289 1.95 10.10 0.35
CA GLY A 289 3.30 10.33 0.87
C GLY A 289 3.79 9.28 1.88
N GLU A 290 2.95 8.31 2.27
CA GLU A 290 3.40 7.19 3.10
C GLU A 290 4.07 6.09 2.26
N LEU A 291 5.13 5.47 2.80
CA LEU A 291 5.76 4.32 2.16
C LEU A 291 4.91 3.04 2.34
N PRO A 292 4.89 2.13 1.35
CA PRO A 292 4.14 0.90 1.44
C PRO A 292 4.66 0.00 2.58
N SER A 293 3.75 -0.65 3.29
CA SER A 293 4.07 -1.63 4.33
C SER A 293 4.29 -3.02 3.74
N GLU A 294 5.38 -3.70 4.11
CA GLU A 294 5.79 -5.02 3.58
C GLU A 294 4.74 -6.13 3.71
N ASN A 295 3.81 -6.02 4.66
CA ASN A 295 2.81 -7.06 4.97
C ASN A 295 1.35 -6.62 4.74
N CYS A 296 1.12 -5.53 4.00
CA CYS A 296 -0.24 -5.06 3.73
C CYS A 296 -0.73 -5.57 2.38
N HIS A 297 -1.93 -6.14 2.37
CA HIS A 297 -2.59 -6.68 1.16
C HIS A 297 -3.87 -5.90 0.80
N ASP A 298 -4.18 -4.85 1.57
CA ASP A 298 -5.42 -4.10 1.43
C ASP A 298 -5.30 -2.98 0.40
N PHE A 299 -6.05 -3.10 -0.70
CA PHE A 299 -6.09 -2.12 -1.77
C PHE A 299 -7.55 -1.81 -2.16
N HIS A 300 -7.75 -0.71 -2.88
CA HIS A 300 -9.06 -0.21 -3.31
C HIS A 300 -9.19 -0.37 -4.84
N PRO A 301 -9.91 -1.41 -5.31
CA PRO A 301 -10.08 -1.72 -6.73
C PRO A 301 -10.52 -0.54 -7.60
N MET A 302 -11.39 0.33 -7.08
CA MET A 302 -11.96 1.43 -7.84
C MET A 302 -10.93 2.40 -8.43
N PHE A 303 -9.75 2.56 -7.80
CA PHE A 303 -8.72 3.49 -8.29
C PHE A 303 -7.99 2.99 -9.53
N PHE A 304 -8.14 1.71 -9.88
CA PHE A 304 -7.61 1.15 -11.12
C PHE A 304 -8.60 1.26 -12.29
N THR A 305 -9.82 1.78 -12.07
CA THR A 305 -10.86 1.86 -13.11
C THR A 305 -10.69 3.02 -14.09
N HIS A 306 -9.82 3.98 -13.76
CA HIS A 306 -9.68 5.23 -14.49
C HIS A 306 -8.24 5.78 -14.37
N ASP A 307 -7.71 6.39 -15.43
CA ASP A 307 -6.34 6.96 -15.44
C ASP A 307 -6.17 8.10 -14.43
N ARG A 308 -7.21 8.93 -14.29
CA ARG A 308 -7.30 10.06 -13.35
C ARG A 308 -8.28 9.75 -12.21
N SER A 309 -8.12 8.57 -11.61
CA SER A 309 -9.07 8.06 -10.63
C SER A 309 -9.14 8.89 -9.35
N PHE A 310 -8.04 9.54 -8.95
CA PHE A 310 -8.02 10.45 -7.81
C PHE A 310 -8.87 11.71 -8.08
N GLU A 311 -8.77 12.29 -9.28
CA GLU A 311 -9.55 13.46 -9.65
C GLU A 311 -11.03 13.14 -9.79
N GLU A 312 -11.38 11.99 -10.38
CA GLU A 312 -12.78 11.53 -10.42
C GLU A 312 -13.33 11.28 -9.01
N PHE A 313 -12.52 10.69 -8.13
CA PHE A 313 -12.85 10.52 -6.72
C PHE A 313 -13.09 11.87 -6.02
N PHE A 314 -12.24 12.88 -6.28
CA PHE A 314 -12.48 14.25 -5.82
C PHE A 314 -13.80 14.82 -6.33
N CYS A 315 -14.12 14.65 -7.62
CA CYS A 315 -15.36 15.11 -8.23
C CYS A 315 -16.61 14.50 -7.57
N ILE A 316 -16.55 13.22 -7.19
CA ILE A 316 -17.62 12.55 -6.44
C ILE A 316 -17.72 13.12 -5.02
N CYS A 317 -16.58 13.30 -4.35
CA CYS A 317 -16.53 13.79 -2.97
C CYS A 317 -16.96 15.26 -2.83
N ILE A 318 -16.67 16.14 -3.79
CA ILE A 318 -17.11 17.55 -3.73
C ILE A 318 -18.63 17.68 -3.93
N GLN A 319 -19.22 16.82 -4.77
CA GLN A 319 -20.66 16.69 -4.91
C GLN A 319 -21.31 16.16 -3.63
N LEU A 320 -20.71 15.15 -2.99
CA LEU A 320 -21.14 14.65 -1.68
C LEU A 320 -21.08 15.77 -0.63
N LEU A 321 -19.98 16.51 -0.56
CA LEU A 321 -19.80 17.60 0.39
C LEU A 321 -20.92 18.64 0.25
N ASN A 322 -21.22 19.09 -0.98
CA ASN A 322 -22.30 20.04 -1.23
C ASN A 322 -23.67 19.48 -0.85
N LYS A 323 -23.92 18.18 -1.09
CA LYS A 323 -25.14 17.48 -0.66
C LYS A 323 -25.25 17.47 0.87
N THR A 324 -24.23 16.98 1.57
CA THR A 324 -24.21 16.89 3.05
C THR A 324 -24.32 18.27 3.70
N TRP A 325 -23.68 19.30 3.13
CA TRP A 325 -23.81 20.69 3.58
C TRP A 325 -25.28 21.15 3.59
N LYS A 326 -26.01 20.88 2.50
CA LYS A 326 -27.43 21.21 2.37
C LYS A 326 -28.31 20.38 3.33
N GLU A 327 -28.04 19.08 3.45
CA GLU A 327 -28.77 18.19 4.37
C GLU A 327 -28.63 18.64 5.83
N MET A 328 -27.45 19.14 6.22
CA MET A 328 -27.19 19.68 7.54
C MET A 328 -27.73 21.10 7.75
N ARG A 329 -28.21 21.77 6.69
CA ARG A 329 -28.50 23.22 6.68
C ARG A 329 -27.36 24.02 7.31
N ALA A 330 -26.13 23.64 6.96
CA ALA A 330 -24.93 24.15 7.60
C ALA A 330 -24.69 25.63 7.30
N THR A 331 -23.97 26.29 8.20
CA THR A 331 -23.41 27.62 7.97
C THR A 331 -21.88 27.56 7.96
N SER A 332 -21.22 28.69 7.68
CA SER A 332 -19.76 28.78 7.75
C SER A 332 -19.15 28.35 9.10
N GLU A 333 -19.91 28.46 10.21
CA GLU A 333 -19.48 28.03 11.55
C GLU A 333 -19.46 26.50 11.71
N ASP A 334 -20.32 25.79 10.96
CA ASP A 334 -20.42 24.34 10.99
C ASP A 334 -19.44 23.65 10.04
N PHE A 335 -18.63 24.41 9.30
CA PHE A 335 -17.75 23.92 8.25
C PHE A 335 -16.94 22.70 8.70
N ASN A 336 -16.27 22.78 9.86
CA ASN A 336 -15.46 21.67 10.38
C ASN A 336 -16.31 20.42 10.72
N LYS A 337 -17.54 20.61 11.22
CA LYS A 337 -18.45 19.49 11.51
C LYS A 337 -18.93 18.82 10.23
N VAL A 338 -19.26 19.59 9.20
CA VAL A 338 -19.63 19.05 7.89
C VAL A 338 -18.48 18.24 7.31
N MET A 339 -17.25 18.77 7.37
CA MET A 339 -16.06 18.04 6.92
C MET A 339 -15.86 16.72 7.67
N GLN A 340 -16.09 16.69 9.00
CA GLN A 340 -16.03 15.44 9.75
C GLN A 340 -17.10 14.42 9.33
N VAL A 341 -18.34 14.86 9.06
CA VAL A 341 -19.39 13.97 8.55
C VAL A 341 -19.03 13.43 7.17
N VAL A 342 -18.55 14.29 6.27
CA VAL A 342 -18.09 13.89 4.93
C VAL A 342 -16.94 12.90 5.01
N ARG A 343 -15.97 13.12 5.92
CA ARG A 343 -14.89 12.16 6.19
C ARG A 343 -15.44 10.79 6.59
N GLU A 344 -16.40 10.76 7.51
CA GLU A 344 -17.02 9.51 7.96
C GLU A 344 -17.79 8.81 6.82
N GLN A 345 -18.55 9.56 6.02
CA GLN A 345 -19.25 9.03 4.85
C GLN A 345 -18.28 8.35 3.87
N ILE A 346 -17.16 9.03 3.55
CA ILE A 346 -16.13 8.50 2.65
C ILE A 346 -15.47 7.25 3.25
N MET A 347 -15.03 7.32 4.51
CA MET A 347 -14.36 6.20 5.16
C MET A 347 -15.27 4.96 5.25
N ARG A 348 -16.53 5.12 5.65
CA ARG A 348 -17.48 4.00 5.71
C ARG A 348 -17.75 3.39 4.33
N ALA A 349 -17.82 4.22 3.28
CA ALA A 349 -17.98 3.73 1.91
C ALA A 349 -16.74 2.97 1.41
N LEU A 350 -15.53 3.43 1.77
CA LEU A 350 -14.28 2.77 1.41
C LEU A 350 -14.09 1.41 2.10
N THR A 351 -14.56 1.25 3.34
CA THR A 351 -14.50 -0.03 4.08
C THR A 351 -15.15 -1.19 3.33
N LEU A 352 -16.15 -0.90 2.48
CA LEU A 352 -16.85 -1.91 1.68
C LEU A 352 -16.13 -2.29 0.38
N LYS A 353 -14.96 -1.70 0.10
CA LYS A 353 -14.11 -1.95 -1.08
C LYS A 353 -14.90 -1.98 -2.39
N PRO A 354 -15.49 -0.85 -2.82
CA PRO A 354 -16.20 -0.79 -4.10
C PRO A 354 -15.25 -1.10 -5.27
N ASN A 355 -15.79 -1.78 -6.28
CA ASN A 355 -15.08 -2.22 -7.48
C ASN A 355 -15.05 -1.15 -8.58
N SER A 356 -15.86 -0.09 -8.46
CA SER A 356 -15.87 1.05 -9.38
C SER A 356 -16.22 2.36 -8.70
N LEU A 357 -15.84 3.47 -9.32
CA LEU A 357 -16.19 4.82 -8.87
C LEU A 357 -17.72 5.05 -8.88
N ASP A 358 -18.44 4.45 -9.83
CA ASP A 358 -19.92 4.48 -9.85
C ASP A 358 -20.53 3.72 -8.67
N GLN A 359 -19.97 2.56 -8.33
CA GLN A 359 -20.42 1.81 -7.15
C GLN A 359 -20.16 2.61 -5.87
N PHE A 360 -19.00 3.25 -5.77
CA PHE A 360 -18.69 4.16 -4.67
C PHE A 360 -19.69 5.33 -4.59
N LYS A 361 -19.99 5.98 -5.72
CA LYS A 361 -20.99 7.05 -5.82
C LYS A 361 -22.39 6.60 -5.38
N SER A 362 -22.84 5.43 -5.84
CA SER A 362 -24.13 4.84 -5.44
C SER A 362 -24.18 4.53 -3.94
N ARG A 363 -23.08 4.04 -3.35
CA ARG A 363 -22.99 3.82 -1.90
C ARG A 363 -23.10 5.13 -1.12
N LEU A 364 -22.42 6.18 -1.56
CA LEU A 364 -22.51 7.50 -0.95
C LEU A 364 -23.91 8.12 -1.04
N GLN A 365 -24.67 7.81 -2.10
CA GLN A 365 -26.07 8.27 -2.19
C GLN A 365 -26.93 7.72 -1.04
N ASN A 366 -26.67 6.49 -0.60
CA ASN A 366 -27.38 5.83 0.50
C ASN A 366 -26.88 6.27 1.89
N LEU A 367 -25.64 6.76 2.00
CA LEU A 367 -25.07 7.28 3.25
C LEU A 367 -25.39 8.77 3.44
N SER A 368 -26.67 9.13 3.44
CA SER A 368 -27.10 10.51 3.75
C SER A 368 -26.73 10.93 5.18
N TYR A 369 -26.75 12.23 5.48
CA TYR A 369 -26.55 12.73 6.84
C TYR A 369 -27.48 12.08 7.86
N THR A 370 -28.76 11.87 7.50
CA THR A 370 -29.73 11.20 8.37
C THR A 370 -29.35 9.75 8.66
N GLU A 371 -28.81 9.05 7.67
CA GLU A 371 -28.36 7.67 7.83
C GLU A 371 -27.12 7.61 8.73
N ILE A 372 -26.17 8.54 8.56
CA ILE A 372 -25.01 8.66 9.47
C ILE A 372 -25.47 8.90 10.91
N LEU A 373 -26.48 9.76 11.14
CA LEU A 373 -27.02 9.98 12.47
C LEU A 373 -27.66 8.71 13.05
N LYS A 374 -28.42 7.94 12.26
CA LYS A 374 -29.00 6.66 12.71
C LYS A 374 -27.93 5.66 13.07
N ILE A 375 -26.89 5.52 12.25
CA ILE A 375 -25.77 4.62 12.51
C ILE A 375 -25.07 5.02 13.82
N ARG A 376 -24.73 6.30 14.01
CA ARG A 376 -24.14 6.80 15.25
C ARG A 376 -25.05 6.58 16.46
N GLN A 377 -26.37 6.73 16.29
CA GLN A 377 -27.34 6.47 17.36
C GLN A 377 -27.39 4.98 17.71
N SER A 378 -27.43 4.09 16.73
CA SER A 378 -27.40 2.64 16.93
C SER A 378 -26.10 2.19 17.60
N GLU A 379 -24.95 2.72 17.17
CA GLU A 379 -23.65 2.45 17.78
C GLU A 379 -23.61 2.88 19.26
N ARG A 380 -24.17 4.06 19.58
CA ARG A 380 -24.28 4.53 20.98
C ARG A 380 -25.26 3.71 21.80
N MET A 381 -26.45 3.40 21.29
CA MET A 381 -27.43 2.58 22.01
C MET A 381 -26.88 1.19 22.32
N ASN A 382 -26.25 0.55 21.34
CA ASN A 382 -25.58 -0.74 21.56
C ASN A 382 -24.51 -0.59 22.65
N GLN A 383 -23.70 0.47 22.61
CA GLN A 383 -22.66 0.71 23.61
C GLN A 383 -23.24 0.99 25.02
N GLU A 384 -24.32 1.76 25.14
CA GLU A 384 -24.99 2.06 26.41
C GLU A 384 -25.67 0.82 27.01
N ASP A 385 -26.30 -0.02 26.18
CA ASP A 385 -26.89 -1.29 26.62
C ASP A 385 -25.83 -2.21 27.25
N PHE A 386 -24.65 -2.33 26.63
CA PHE A 386 -23.51 -3.07 27.18
C PHE A 386 -22.91 -2.46 28.47
N GLN A 387 -23.28 -1.23 28.83
CA GLN A 387 -22.80 -0.52 30.02
C GLN A 387 -23.86 -0.43 31.13
N SER A 388 -25.04 -1.05 30.96
CA SER A 388 -26.05 -1.08 32.02
C SER A 388 -25.57 -1.92 33.22
N ARG A 389 -25.89 -1.47 34.44
CA ARG A 389 -25.41 -2.09 35.69
C ARG A 389 -25.71 -3.60 35.80
N PRO A 390 -26.91 -4.09 35.46
CA PRO A 390 -27.16 -5.54 35.48
C PRO A 390 -26.32 -6.32 34.45
N ILE A 391 -26.04 -5.74 33.29
CA ILE A 391 -25.20 -6.36 32.25
C ILE A 391 -23.74 -6.34 32.67
N LEU A 392 -23.25 -5.27 33.31
CA LEU A 392 -21.89 -5.22 33.87
C LEU A 392 -21.70 -6.22 35.00
N GLU A 393 -22.64 -6.31 35.94
CA GLU A 393 -22.60 -7.30 37.04
C GLU A 393 -22.66 -8.75 36.52
N LEU A 394 -23.48 -9.00 35.49
CA LEU A 394 -23.52 -10.30 34.82
C LEU A 394 -22.21 -10.57 34.07
N ARG A 395 -21.65 -9.58 33.38
CA ARG A 395 -20.36 -9.69 32.71
C ARG A 395 -19.25 -10.02 33.69
N GLU A 396 -19.18 -9.36 34.84
CA GLU A 396 -18.18 -9.68 35.88
C GLU A 396 -18.32 -11.11 36.40
N LYS A 397 -19.54 -11.63 36.54
CA LYS A 397 -19.79 -13.01 36.97
C LYS A 397 -19.45 -14.06 35.92
N ILE A 398 -19.75 -13.79 34.65
CA ILE A 398 -19.51 -14.73 33.54
C ILE A 398 -18.08 -14.61 32.98
N GLN A 399 -17.42 -13.47 33.18
CA GLN A 399 -16.08 -13.21 32.63
C GLN A 399 -15.02 -14.26 33.01
N PRO A 400 -14.97 -14.82 34.24
CA PRO A 400 -14.08 -15.94 34.56
C PRO A 400 -14.34 -17.18 33.70
N GLU A 401 -15.62 -17.53 33.47
CA GLU A 401 -16.01 -18.67 32.64
C GLU A 401 -15.67 -18.44 31.17
N ILE A 402 -15.95 -17.25 30.63
CA ILE A 402 -15.56 -16.87 29.26
C ILE A 402 -14.05 -16.87 29.11
N MET A 403 -13.30 -16.35 30.10
CA MET A 403 -11.84 -16.35 30.05
C MET A 403 -11.27 -17.76 30.10
N GLU A 404 -11.87 -18.67 30.87
CA GLU A 404 -11.48 -20.08 30.87
C GLU A 404 -11.82 -20.76 29.54
N LEU A 405 -12.97 -20.45 28.94
CA LEU A 405 -13.34 -20.94 27.60
C LEU A 405 -12.39 -20.41 26.52
N ILE A 406 -12.03 -19.13 26.57
CA ILE A 406 -11.03 -18.53 25.68
C ILE A 406 -9.69 -19.23 25.89
N LYS A 407 -9.27 -19.46 27.14
CA LYS A 407 -8.00 -20.14 27.44
C LYS A 407 -8.01 -21.58 26.91
N GLN A 408 -9.11 -22.32 27.07
CA GLN A 408 -9.27 -23.66 26.47
C GLN A 408 -9.19 -23.60 24.94
N GLN A 409 -9.88 -22.64 24.32
CA GLN A 409 -9.81 -22.43 22.87
C GLN A 409 -8.39 -22.09 22.41
N ARG A 410 -7.67 -21.22 23.13
CA ARG A 410 -6.28 -20.85 22.82
C ARG A 410 -5.34 -22.04 23.01
N LEU A 411 -5.52 -22.85 24.04
CA LEU A 411 -4.78 -24.10 24.23
C LEU A 411 -5.02 -25.06 23.06
N ASN A 412 -6.27 -25.23 22.64
CA ASN A 412 -6.61 -26.05 21.48
C ASN A 412 -5.93 -25.52 20.21
N ARG A 413 -5.95 -24.20 19.97
CA ARG A 413 -5.23 -23.58 18.85
C ARG A 413 -3.72 -23.77 18.91
N LEU A 414 -3.12 -23.71 20.10
CA LEU A 414 -1.70 -24.02 20.27
C LEU A 414 -1.43 -25.49 19.96
N CYS A 415 -2.33 -26.41 20.34
CA CYS A 415 -2.21 -27.85 20.09
C CYS A 415 -2.40 -28.24 18.61
N GLU A 416 -3.31 -27.57 17.90
CA GLU A 416 -3.43 -27.63 16.44
C GLU A 416 -2.11 -27.20 15.80
N GLY A 417 -1.56 -26.08 16.28
CA GLY A 417 -0.31 -25.51 15.80
C GLY A 417 -0.54 -24.40 14.80
N THR A 418 0.54 -23.68 14.51
CA THR A 418 0.49 -22.50 13.67
C THR A 418 1.74 -22.41 12.82
N CYS A 419 1.53 -21.99 11.57
CA CYS A 419 2.59 -21.74 10.62
C CYS A 419 2.99 -20.26 10.68
N PHE A 420 4.26 -19.99 10.92
CA PHE A 420 4.82 -18.65 11.03
C PHE A 420 5.74 -18.39 9.85
N ARG A 421 5.70 -17.18 9.30
CA ARG A 421 6.67 -16.79 8.28
C ARG A 421 7.95 -16.33 8.98
N LYS A 422 9.10 -16.92 8.64
CA LYS A 422 10.39 -16.41 9.13
C LYS A 422 10.68 -15.06 8.49
N ILE A 423 11.04 -14.08 9.30
CA ILE A 423 11.56 -12.79 8.80
C ILE A 423 12.97 -13.03 8.29
N SER A 424 13.13 -13.27 6.98
CA SER A 424 14.41 -13.17 6.32
C SER A 424 14.64 -11.73 5.85
N SER A 425 15.88 -11.25 5.93
CA SER A 425 16.29 -10.01 5.26
C SER A 425 16.39 -10.16 3.73
N ARG A 426 15.98 -11.31 3.19
CA ARG A 426 16.41 -11.86 1.89
C ARG A 426 15.25 -12.54 1.19
N ARG A 427 15.03 -12.20 -0.07
CA ARG A 427 13.90 -12.71 -0.85
C ARG A 427 14.04 -14.22 -1.06
N ARG A 428 12.89 -14.89 -1.04
CA ARG A 428 12.63 -16.23 -1.58
C ARG A 428 13.50 -17.39 -1.05
N GLN A 429 13.33 -17.69 0.23
CA GLN A 429 12.70 -18.96 0.58
C GLN A 429 11.66 -18.60 1.63
N ASP A 430 10.37 -18.83 1.33
CA ASP A 430 9.34 -18.81 2.36
C ASP A 430 9.57 -20.04 3.25
N LYS A 431 10.61 -19.93 4.09
CA LYS A 431 10.83 -20.88 5.17
C LYS A 431 9.75 -20.59 6.18
N PHE A 432 8.70 -21.36 6.06
CA PHE A 432 7.70 -21.45 7.06
C PHE A 432 8.31 -22.13 8.28
N TRP A 433 7.98 -21.62 9.46
CA TRP A 433 8.31 -22.26 10.72
C TRP A 433 7.00 -22.70 11.33
N TYR A 434 6.83 -23.99 11.54
CA TYR A 434 5.63 -24.52 12.18
C TYR A 434 5.91 -24.81 13.63
N CYS A 435 4.96 -24.48 14.50
CA CYS A 435 5.04 -24.79 15.91
C CYS A 435 3.68 -25.25 16.42
N ARG A 436 3.66 -26.36 17.16
CA ARG A 436 2.48 -26.90 17.83
C ARG A 436 2.81 -27.35 19.24
N LEU A 437 1.83 -27.26 20.13
CA LEU A 437 1.89 -27.74 21.48
C LEU A 437 1.51 -29.23 21.52
N SER A 438 2.26 -30.02 22.28
CA SER A 438 1.91 -31.41 22.58
C SER A 438 0.57 -31.46 23.33
N PRO A 439 -0.27 -32.49 23.15
CA PRO A 439 -1.57 -32.62 23.83
C PRO A 439 -1.50 -32.59 25.37
N ASN A 440 -0.34 -32.88 25.96
CA ASN A 440 -0.14 -32.80 27.41
C ASN A 440 0.26 -31.39 27.90
N HIS A 441 0.35 -30.41 27.00
CA HIS A 441 0.75 -29.02 27.22
C HIS A 441 2.15 -28.81 27.79
N LYS A 442 3.05 -29.79 27.67
CA LYS A 442 4.40 -29.72 28.27
C LYS A 442 5.51 -29.43 27.27
N VAL A 443 5.33 -29.70 25.98
CA VAL A 443 6.38 -29.58 24.97
C VAL A 443 5.85 -28.87 23.72
N LEU A 444 6.55 -27.84 23.26
CA LEU A 444 6.36 -27.27 21.93
C LEU A 444 7.21 -28.05 20.93
N HIS A 445 6.56 -28.61 19.92
CA HIS A 445 7.19 -29.23 18.76
C HIS A 445 7.28 -28.19 17.66
N TYR A 446 8.46 -28.00 17.09
CA TYR A 446 8.66 -27.02 16.04
C TYR A 446 9.62 -27.52 14.96
N GLY A 447 9.58 -26.87 13.80
CA GLY A 447 10.42 -27.22 12.67
C GLY A 447 10.20 -26.30 11.47
N ASP A 448 11.11 -26.40 10.52
CA ASP A 448 11.04 -25.68 9.25
C ASP A 448 10.15 -26.44 8.26
N LEU A 449 9.34 -25.71 7.51
CA LEU A 449 8.50 -26.20 6.42
C LEU A 449 8.89 -25.49 5.13
N GLU A 450 8.94 -26.25 4.03
CA GLU A 450 9.23 -25.73 2.68
C GLU A 450 7.97 -25.15 1.99
N GLU A 451 6.78 -25.62 2.35
CA GLU A 451 5.49 -25.14 1.85
C GLU A 451 4.48 -24.91 2.98
N SER A 452 3.48 -24.04 2.75
CA SER A 452 2.38 -23.85 3.69
C SER A 452 1.51 -25.12 3.75
N PRO A 453 1.37 -25.77 4.91
CA PRO A 453 0.66 -27.04 5.00
C PRO A 453 -0.85 -26.84 4.80
N GLN A 454 -1.45 -27.64 3.93
CA GLN A 454 -2.91 -27.69 3.70
C GLN A 454 -3.59 -28.66 4.67
N GLY A 455 -3.24 -28.58 5.96
CA GLY A 455 -3.75 -29.49 7.01
C GLY A 455 -2.88 -29.53 8.26
N GLU A 456 -3.23 -30.42 9.20
CA GLU A 456 -2.46 -30.63 10.43
C GLU A 456 -1.11 -31.31 10.15
N VAL A 457 -0.02 -30.71 10.63
CA VAL A 457 1.32 -31.32 10.56
C VAL A 457 1.52 -32.28 11.74
N PRO A 458 1.83 -33.57 11.51
CA PRO A 458 2.06 -34.54 12.58
C PRO A 458 3.19 -34.14 13.54
N HIS A 459 3.10 -34.54 14.81
CA HIS A 459 4.13 -34.23 15.80
C HIS A 459 5.49 -34.89 15.50
N ASP A 460 5.50 -36.00 14.77
CA ASP A 460 6.71 -36.78 14.46
C ASP A 460 7.53 -36.20 13.28
N SER A 461 6.92 -35.33 12.46
CA SER A 461 7.63 -34.64 11.37
C SER A 461 8.41 -33.40 11.84
N LEU A 462 8.15 -32.93 13.07
CA LEU A 462 8.81 -31.76 13.64
C LEU A 462 10.05 -32.19 14.43
N GLN A 463 11.22 -31.77 13.95
CA GLN A 463 12.51 -32.28 14.41
C GLN A 463 12.92 -31.75 15.78
N ASP A 464 12.47 -30.54 16.14
CA ASP A 464 12.90 -29.86 17.36
C ASP A 464 11.81 -29.83 18.44
N LYS A 465 12.24 -29.89 19.70
CA LYS A 465 11.37 -29.92 20.88
C LYS A 465 11.83 -28.91 21.92
N LEU A 466 10.89 -28.15 22.47
CA LEU A 466 11.11 -27.21 23.57
C LEU A 466 10.17 -27.51 24.74
N PRO A 467 10.69 -27.86 25.93
CA PRO A 467 9.84 -27.93 27.12
C PRO A 467 9.24 -26.56 27.46
N VAL A 468 7.93 -26.50 27.65
CA VAL A 468 7.20 -25.26 27.96
C VAL A 468 7.69 -24.65 29.28
N ALA A 469 8.08 -25.48 30.25
CA ALA A 469 8.64 -25.06 31.52
C ALA A 469 9.97 -24.28 31.38
N ASP A 470 10.68 -24.44 30.26
CA ASP A 470 11.95 -23.74 29.99
C ASP A 470 11.74 -22.38 29.32
N ILE A 471 10.50 -21.99 29.02
CA ILE A 471 10.15 -20.68 28.47
C ILE A 471 10.15 -19.66 29.60
N LYS A 472 10.98 -18.63 29.49
CA LYS A 472 11.08 -17.56 30.50
C LYS A 472 10.12 -16.40 30.22
N ALA A 473 10.01 -16.03 28.96
CA ALA A 473 9.20 -14.91 28.52
C ALA A 473 8.87 -15.02 27.03
N VAL A 474 7.78 -14.35 26.63
CA VAL A 474 7.48 -14.05 25.24
C VAL A 474 7.52 -12.53 25.09
N ILE A 475 8.43 -12.04 24.26
CA ILE A 475 8.58 -10.61 23.98
C ILE A 475 7.84 -10.33 22.67
N THR A 476 7.10 -9.22 22.61
CA THR A 476 6.38 -8.80 21.40
C THR A 476 6.82 -7.39 21.01
N GLY A 477 6.58 -6.98 19.77
CA GLY A 477 6.69 -5.55 19.46
C GLY A 477 8.12 -5.03 19.32
N LYS A 478 8.26 -3.76 19.72
CA LYS A 478 9.52 -2.97 19.74
C LYS A 478 10.56 -3.53 20.71
N ASP A 479 10.13 -4.36 21.66
CA ASP A 479 11.00 -4.92 22.68
C ASP A 479 11.80 -6.13 22.18
N CYS A 480 11.48 -6.63 20.98
CA CYS A 480 12.27 -7.65 20.33
C CYS A 480 13.69 -7.11 20.01
N PRO A 481 14.79 -7.76 20.45
CA PRO A 481 16.17 -7.29 20.25
C PRO A 481 16.52 -6.92 18.81
N HIS A 482 15.96 -7.63 17.83
CA HIS A 482 16.20 -7.39 16.40
C HIS A 482 15.53 -6.13 15.84
N MET A 483 14.57 -5.53 16.57
CA MET A 483 13.99 -4.22 16.24
C MET A 483 14.85 -3.06 16.78
N LYS A 484 15.81 -3.32 17.68
CA LYS A 484 16.71 -2.30 18.23
C LYS A 484 17.96 -2.06 17.36
N GLU A 485 18.34 -3.00 16.50
CA GLU A 485 19.58 -2.91 15.68
C GLU A 485 19.41 -2.15 14.35
N LYS A 486 18.18 -1.99 13.82
CA LYS A 486 17.94 -1.14 12.65
C LYS A 486 17.64 0.28 13.10
N GLY A 487 18.58 1.19 12.84
CA GLY A 487 18.45 2.62 13.10
C GLY A 487 17.11 3.19 12.65
N ALA A 488 16.61 4.14 13.44
CA ALA A 488 15.30 4.75 13.35
C ALA A 488 14.98 5.35 11.96
N LEU A 489 14.40 4.56 11.07
CA LEU A 489 13.67 5.03 9.89
C LEU A 489 12.30 4.36 9.86
N LYS A 490 11.34 4.99 10.56
CA LYS A 490 9.87 4.93 10.43
C LYS A 490 9.20 3.62 9.94
N GLN A 491 9.64 2.41 10.32
CA GLN A 491 8.88 1.17 10.13
C GLN A 491 7.89 0.95 11.29
N ASN A 492 6.79 1.71 11.32
CA ASN A 492 5.90 1.77 12.49
C ASN A 492 4.86 0.63 12.62
N LYS A 493 4.70 -0.28 11.65
CA LYS A 493 3.62 -1.31 11.70
C LYS A 493 4.06 -2.77 11.74
N VAL A 494 5.22 -3.14 11.21
CA VAL A 494 5.75 -4.54 11.31
C VAL A 494 5.99 -4.94 12.77
N CYS A 495 6.26 -3.95 13.64
CA CYS A 495 6.51 -4.17 15.05
C CYS A 495 5.40 -4.99 15.74
N VAL A 496 4.11 -4.73 15.46
CA VAL A 496 3.01 -5.29 16.27
C VAL A 496 2.88 -6.82 16.11
N CYS A 497 3.31 -7.37 14.97
CA CYS A 497 3.16 -8.80 14.65
C CYS A 497 4.42 -9.63 14.94
N CYS A 498 5.51 -8.99 15.38
CA CYS A 498 6.75 -9.68 15.73
C CYS A 498 6.73 -10.16 17.17
N PHE A 499 7.13 -11.41 17.41
CA PHE A 499 7.37 -11.92 18.75
C PHE A 499 8.60 -12.82 18.81
N GLN A 500 9.16 -12.96 20.01
CA GLN A 500 10.31 -13.79 20.30
C GLN A 500 10.08 -14.59 21.58
N ILE A 501 10.25 -15.90 21.50
CA ILE A 501 10.22 -16.80 22.66
C ILE A 501 11.63 -16.86 23.25
N VAL A 502 11.78 -16.51 24.53
CA VAL A 502 13.05 -16.53 25.24
C VAL A 502 13.14 -17.80 26.08
N SER A 503 14.09 -18.68 25.75
CA SER A 503 14.39 -19.90 26.51
C SER A 503 15.90 -20.09 26.68
N LYS A 504 16.31 -20.92 27.64
CA LYS A 504 17.73 -21.27 27.88
C LYS A 504 18.38 -22.03 26.71
N ILE A 505 17.60 -22.70 25.87
CA ILE A 505 18.09 -23.69 24.89
C ILE A 505 17.88 -23.23 23.44
N LEU A 506 16.92 -22.33 23.20
CA LEU A 506 16.62 -21.84 21.85
C LEU A 506 17.60 -20.73 21.42
N PRO A 507 18.24 -20.84 20.24
CA PRO A 507 18.77 -19.65 19.57
C PRO A 507 17.62 -18.68 19.26
N ASN A 508 17.86 -17.37 19.24
CA ASN A 508 16.85 -16.32 19.07
C ASN A 508 16.00 -16.51 17.78
N VAL A 509 14.88 -17.26 17.86
CA VAL A 509 14.00 -17.46 16.70
C VAL A 509 13.13 -16.22 16.51
N ARG A 510 13.22 -15.62 15.32
CA ARG A 510 12.46 -14.43 14.90
C ARG A 510 11.19 -14.88 14.20
N LEU A 511 10.03 -14.52 14.74
CA LEU A 511 8.74 -15.02 14.26
C LEU A 511 7.77 -13.86 14.00
N MET A 512 7.06 -13.92 12.87
CA MET A 512 5.86 -13.13 12.63
C MET A 512 4.63 -14.00 12.82
N LEU A 513 3.65 -13.48 13.57
CA LEU A 513 2.32 -14.05 13.63
C LEU A 513 1.74 -14.16 12.21
N PRO A 514 1.19 -15.31 11.80
CA PRO A 514 0.38 -15.35 10.59
C PRO A 514 -0.85 -14.46 10.77
N TYR A 515 -1.25 -13.77 9.70
CA TYR A 515 -2.50 -13.02 9.72
C TYR A 515 -3.68 -13.99 9.62
N SER A 516 -4.62 -13.83 10.56
CA SER A 516 -5.96 -14.43 10.54
C SER A 516 -6.96 -13.51 9.88
#